data_AF-A0A1Q9Q537-F1
#
_entry.id   AF-A0A1Q9Q537-F1
#
_cell.length_a   1.000
_cell.length_b   1.000
_cell.length_c   1.000
_cell.angle_alpha   90.00
_cell.angle_beta   90.00
_cell.angle_gamma   90.00
#
_symmetry.space_group_name_H-M   'P 1'
#
loop_
_entity.id
_entity.type
_entity.pdbx_description
1 polymer ?
#
loop_
_entity_poly.entity_id
_entity_poly.type
_entity_poly.pdbx_seq_one_letter_code
_entity_poly.pdbx_strand_id
1 'polypeptide(L)'
;MKNEKGFTLVEMMIVMLVISVLLIVTIPNVAKHNANINDKGCEAFVKMVEAQVQSYQMKHNKIPTLQQLIEGGYVKTTGCPDNKKEVIIGLDGAVTTVEKASVTP
;
A
#
# COMPACT_ATOMS: atom_id res chain seq x y z
N MET A 1 -53.49 -21.93 -16.84
CA MET A 1 -52.46 -20.97 -17.30
C MET A 1 -51.88 -20.31 -16.06
N LYS A 2 -50.58 -20.47 -15.81
CA LYS A 2 -49.90 -20.04 -14.58
C LYS A 2 -49.77 -18.52 -14.55
N ASN A 3 -50.09 -17.93 -13.41
CA ASN A 3 -50.16 -16.49 -13.17
C ASN A 3 -48.76 -16.01 -12.73
N GLU A 4 -47.87 -15.73 -13.69
CA GLU A 4 -46.53 -15.18 -13.46
C GLU A 4 -46.64 -13.67 -13.12
N LYS A 5 -47.12 -13.34 -11.92
CA LYS A 5 -47.14 -11.98 -11.37
C LYS A 5 -46.03 -11.83 -10.33
N GLY A 6 -44.77 -11.83 -10.77
CA GLY A 6 -43.62 -11.86 -9.87
C GLY A 6 -42.45 -10.93 -10.25
N PHE A 7 -42.69 -9.90 -11.07
CA PHE A 7 -41.71 -8.84 -11.30
C PHE A 7 -42.45 -7.54 -11.60
N THR A 8 -42.79 -6.80 -10.55
CA THR A 8 -43.33 -5.44 -10.74
C THR A 8 -42.19 -4.45 -10.88
N LEU A 9 -42.41 -3.32 -11.54
CA LEU A 9 -41.42 -2.23 -11.61
C LEU A 9 -40.96 -1.77 -10.22
N VAL A 10 -41.87 -1.82 -9.23
CA VAL A 10 -41.61 -1.48 -7.83
C VAL A 10 -40.52 -2.38 -7.23
N GLU A 11 -40.51 -3.66 -7.60
CA GLU A 11 -39.54 -4.64 -7.10
C GLU A 11 -38.11 -4.32 -7.57
N MET A 12 -37.95 -3.94 -8.85
CA MET A 12 -36.67 -3.47 -9.37
C MET A 12 -36.22 -2.15 -8.73
N MET A 13 -37.14 -1.26 -8.39
CA MET A 13 -36.81 0.01 -7.73
C MET A 13 -36.28 -0.21 -6.29
N ILE A 14 -36.92 -1.09 -5.53
CA ILE A 14 -36.48 -1.42 -4.17
C ILE A 14 -35.09 -2.10 -4.21
N VAL A 15 -34.86 -2.99 -5.17
CA VAL A 15 -33.55 -3.65 -5.34
C VAL A 15 -32.45 -2.62 -5.64
N MET A 16 -32.68 -1.69 -6.56
CA MET A 16 -31.72 -0.63 -6.90
C MET A 16 -31.43 0.29 -5.69
N LEU A 17 -32.48 0.61 -4.90
CA LEU A 17 -32.34 1.36 -3.66
C LEU A 17 -31.45 0.63 -2.66
N VAL A 18 -31.69 -0.65 -2.40
CA VAL A 18 -30.87 -1.44 -1.47
C VAL A 18 -29.42 -1.54 -1.95
N ILE A 19 -29.18 -1.84 -3.23
CA ILE A 19 -27.82 -1.91 -3.80
C ILE A 19 -27.09 -0.58 -3.64
N SER A 20 -27.76 0.56 -3.89
CA SER A 20 -27.15 1.88 -3.73
C SER A 20 -26.66 2.15 -2.30
N VAL A 21 -27.46 1.78 -1.30
CA VAL A 21 -27.11 1.94 0.13
C VAL A 21 -25.94 1.03 0.50
N LEU A 22 -25.94 -0.22 0.01
CA LEU A 22 -24.84 -1.16 0.23
C LEU A 22 -23.51 -0.64 -0.36
N LEU A 23 -23.54 -0.06 -1.56
CA LEU A 23 -22.33 0.52 -2.18
C LEU A 23 -21.78 1.70 -1.38
N ILE A 24 -22.64 2.61 -0.90
CA ILE A 24 -22.23 3.76 -0.09
C ILE A 24 -21.55 3.32 1.22
N VAL A 25 -22.00 2.23 1.84
CA VAL A 25 -21.37 1.68 3.06
C VAL A 25 -20.08 0.90 2.73
N THR A 26 -20.05 0.19 1.61
CA THR A 26 -18.93 -0.69 1.23
C THR A 26 -17.70 0.08 0.76
N ILE A 27 -17.89 1.13 -0.07
CA ILE A 27 -16.79 1.93 -0.64
C ILE A 27 -15.86 2.54 0.43
N PRO A 28 -16.35 3.29 1.45
CA PRO A 28 -15.47 3.89 2.45
C PRO A 28 -14.75 2.83 3.31
N ASN A 29 -15.40 1.68 3.55
CA ASN A 29 -14.79 0.60 4.32
C ASN A 29 -13.64 -0.07 3.55
N VAL A 30 -13.84 -0.36 2.25
CA VAL A 30 -12.80 -0.92 1.37
C VAL A 30 -11.64 0.06 1.19
N ALA A 31 -11.91 1.36 1.00
CA ALA A 31 -10.86 2.37 0.86
C ALA A 31 -9.98 2.45 2.12
N LYS A 32 -10.57 2.41 3.32
CA LYS A 32 -9.84 2.42 4.59
C LYS A 32 -8.97 1.17 4.79
N HIS A 33 -9.47 -0.01 4.40
CA HIS A 33 -8.69 -1.23 4.46
C HIS A 33 -7.49 -1.22 3.49
N ASN A 34 -7.65 -0.68 2.28
CA ASN A 34 -6.53 -0.55 1.34
C ASN A 34 -5.42 0.38 1.87
N ALA A 35 -5.77 1.53 2.44
CA ALA A 35 -4.78 2.44 3.03
C ALA A 35 -4.00 1.77 4.18
N ASN A 36 -4.70 1.08 5.08
CA ASN A 36 -4.06 0.34 6.17
C ASN A 36 -3.15 -0.79 5.67
N ILE A 37 -3.53 -1.49 4.60
CA ILE A 37 -2.71 -2.53 3.98
C ILE A 37 -1.44 -1.92 3.38
N ASN A 38 -1.54 -0.79 2.71
CA ASN A 38 -0.38 -0.13 2.11
C ASN A 38 0.60 0.40 3.18
N ASP A 39 0.09 0.98 4.27
CA ASP A 39 0.92 1.41 5.40
C ASP A 39 1.63 0.23 6.05
N LYS A 40 0.93 -0.89 6.26
CA LYS A 40 1.53 -2.12 6.80
C LYS A 40 2.54 -2.75 5.83
N GLY A 41 2.26 -2.71 4.54
CA GLY A 41 3.20 -3.13 3.50
C GLY A 41 4.46 -2.26 3.48
N CYS A 42 4.32 -0.96 3.71
CA CYS A 42 5.44 -0.04 3.81
C CYS A 42 6.26 -0.29 5.09
N GLU A 43 5.62 -0.51 6.24
CA GLU A 43 6.31 -0.89 7.49
C GLU A 43 7.12 -2.18 7.33
N ALA A 44 6.55 -3.19 6.66
CA ALA A 44 7.25 -4.45 6.37
C ALA A 44 8.42 -4.24 5.40
N PHE A 45 8.24 -3.38 4.38
CA PHE A 45 9.30 -3.03 3.43
C PHE A 45 10.48 -2.34 4.12
N VAL A 46 10.23 -1.41 5.06
CA VAL A 46 11.27 -0.77 5.87
C VAL A 46 12.09 -1.79 6.64
N LYS A 47 11.43 -2.70 7.37
CA LYS A 47 12.12 -3.75 8.15
C LYS A 47 12.93 -4.68 7.25
N MET A 48 12.42 -4.99 6.06
CA MET A 48 13.17 -5.76 5.07
C MET A 48 14.43 -5.02 4.63
N VAL A 49 14.32 -3.74 4.26
CA VAL A 49 15.48 -2.92 3.85
C VAL A 49 16.47 -2.78 5.00
N GLU A 50 16.02 -2.60 6.23
CA GLU A 50 16.86 -2.53 7.43
C GLU A 50 17.68 -3.81 7.63
N ALA A 51 17.04 -4.98 7.49
CA ALA A 51 17.73 -6.27 7.54
C ALA A 51 18.80 -6.39 6.43
N GLN A 52 18.52 -5.86 5.23
CA GLN A 52 19.47 -5.87 4.11
C GLN A 52 20.64 -4.90 4.34
N VAL A 53 20.38 -3.72 4.93
CA VAL A 53 21.41 -2.75 5.35
C VAL A 53 22.33 -3.39 6.39
N GLN A 54 21.76 -4.03 7.41
CA GLN A 54 22.52 -4.74 8.43
C GLN A 54 23.34 -5.89 7.83
N SER A 55 22.77 -6.67 6.91
CA SER A 55 23.52 -7.72 6.21
C SER A 55 24.70 -7.17 5.41
N TYR A 56 24.55 -6.01 4.77
CA TYR A 56 25.64 -5.38 4.04
C TYR A 56 26.70 -4.87 5.01
N GLN A 57 26.29 -4.23 6.11
CA GLN A 57 27.20 -3.73 7.14
C GLN A 57 28.04 -4.86 7.74
N MET A 58 27.45 -6.02 8.00
CA MET A 58 28.20 -7.20 8.49
C MET A 58 29.26 -7.70 7.49
N LYS A 59 28.98 -7.62 6.18
CA LYS A 59 29.92 -8.10 5.14
C LYS A 59 31.01 -7.08 4.80
N HIS A 60 30.68 -5.80 4.79
CA HIS A 60 31.55 -4.74 4.28
C HIS A 60 32.04 -3.77 5.36
N ASN A 61 31.65 -3.97 6.63
CA ASN A 61 31.95 -3.08 7.77
C ASN A 61 31.62 -1.60 7.49
N LYS A 62 30.67 -1.34 6.61
CA LYS A 62 30.30 0.00 6.14
C LYS A 62 28.79 0.11 6.04
N ILE A 63 28.25 1.24 6.47
CA ILE A 63 26.84 1.57 6.26
C ILE A 63 26.66 1.86 4.77
N PRO A 64 25.88 1.06 4.05
CA PRO A 64 25.66 1.27 2.63
C PRO A 64 24.73 2.45 2.36
N THR A 65 24.94 3.12 1.22
CA THR A 65 23.95 4.06 0.67
C THR A 65 22.86 3.30 -0.10
N LEU A 66 21.69 3.93 -0.29
CA LEU A 66 20.59 3.32 -1.05
C LEU A 66 21.03 2.83 -2.45
N GLN A 67 21.93 3.59 -3.09
CA GLN A 67 22.51 3.24 -4.40
C GLN A 67 23.38 1.97 -4.33
N GLN A 68 24.13 1.78 -3.25
CA GLN A 68 24.94 0.57 -3.04
C GLN A 68 24.09 -0.68 -2.77
N LEU A 69 22.90 -0.53 -2.18
CA LEU A 69 21.95 -1.66 -2.04
C LEU A 69 21.35 -2.05 -3.39
N ILE A 70 21.09 -1.08 -4.26
CA ILE A 70 20.55 -1.32 -5.61
C ILE A 70 21.62 -1.99 -6.47
N GLU A 71 22.83 -1.43 -6.51
CA GLU A 71 23.96 -1.97 -7.27
C GLU A 71 24.40 -3.35 -6.73
N GLY A 72 24.34 -3.54 -5.41
CA GLY A 72 24.62 -4.82 -4.76
C GLY A 72 23.49 -5.84 -4.88
N GLY A 73 22.36 -5.51 -5.52
CA GLY A 73 21.22 -6.41 -5.72
C GLY A 73 20.44 -6.76 -4.44
N TYR A 74 20.69 -6.05 -3.34
CA TYR A 74 20.03 -6.28 -2.05
C TYR A 74 18.59 -5.76 -2.03
N VAL A 75 18.28 -4.75 -2.84
CA VAL A 75 16.93 -4.15 -2.96
C VAL A 75 16.63 -3.83 -4.42
N LYS A 76 15.43 -4.19 -4.90
CA LYS A 76 15.03 -4.07 -6.32
C LYS A 76 14.22 -2.80 -6.62
N THR A 77 13.61 -2.20 -5.60
CA THR A 77 12.70 -1.04 -5.72
C THR A 77 12.88 -0.12 -4.50
N THR A 78 12.79 1.19 -4.67
CA THR A 78 12.92 2.17 -3.58
C THR A 78 11.59 2.65 -3.00
N GLY A 79 10.48 2.25 -3.63
CA GLY A 79 9.14 2.73 -3.31
C GLY A 79 8.34 1.72 -2.49
N CYS A 80 7.63 2.24 -1.48
CA CYS A 80 6.56 1.49 -0.81
C CYS A 80 5.37 1.23 -1.77
N PRO A 81 4.52 0.23 -1.48
CA PRO A 81 3.36 -0.10 -2.31
C PRO A 81 2.40 1.06 -2.61
N ASP A 82 2.40 2.09 -1.75
CA ASP A 82 1.57 3.28 -1.91
C ASP A 82 2.07 4.26 -2.99
N ASN A 83 3.29 4.09 -3.55
CA ASN A 83 3.98 5.07 -4.43
C ASN A 83 4.14 6.50 -3.85
N LYS A 84 3.64 6.75 -2.63
CA LYS A 84 3.69 8.03 -1.92
C LYS A 84 4.81 8.13 -0.90
N LYS A 85 5.49 7.04 -0.56
CA LYS A 85 6.54 7.01 0.47
C LYS A 85 7.82 6.42 -0.11
N GLU A 86 8.91 7.16 0.03
CA GLU A 86 10.25 6.73 -0.37
C GLU A 86 11.07 6.39 0.88
N VAL A 87 11.89 5.36 0.76
CA VAL A 87 12.73 4.88 1.87
C VAL A 87 14.11 5.53 1.81
N ILE A 88 14.52 6.14 2.92
CA ILE A 88 15.83 6.76 3.10
C ILE A 88 16.59 5.98 4.17
N ILE A 89 17.88 5.74 3.93
CA ILE A 89 18.80 5.14 4.90
C ILE A 89 19.56 6.27 5.59
N GLY A 90 19.40 6.38 6.91
CA GLY A 90 20.11 7.32 7.76
C GLY A 90 21.60 6.98 7.91
N LEU A 91 22.39 7.95 8.39
CA LEU A 91 23.83 7.83 8.60
C LEU A 91 24.22 6.81 9.68
N ASP A 92 23.25 6.40 10.50
CA ASP A 92 23.31 5.39 11.55
C ASP A 92 22.89 3.99 11.07
N GLY A 93 22.45 3.86 9.81
CA GLY A 93 21.88 2.64 9.26
C GLY A 93 20.40 2.45 9.58
N ALA A 94 19.75 3.42 10.24
CA ALA A 94 18.31 3.39 10.47
C ALA A 94 17.56 3.68 9.17
N VAL A 95 16.58 2.84 8.85
CA VAL A 95 15.77 2.99 7.65
C VAL A 95 14.50 3.78 8.00
N THR A 96 14.34 4.95 7.40
CA THR A 96 13.21 5.84 7.64
C THR A 96 12.39 6.02 6.38
N THR A 97 11.06 6.11 6.52
CA THR A 97 10.16 6.46 5.42
C THR A 97 9.94 7.96 5.43
N VAL A 98 10.26 8.63 4.34
CA VAL A 98 9.75 9.98 4.10
C VAL A 98 8.52 9.89 3.22
N GLU A 99 7.50 10.65 3.56
CA GLU A 99 6.42 10.92 2.62
C GLU A 99 7.05 11.69 1.46
N LYS A 100 6.89 11.17 0.24
CA LYS A 100 7.34 11.82 -0.98
C LYS A 100 6.65 13.16 -1.00
N ALA A 101 7.40 14.23 -0.70
CA ALA A 101 6.88 15.58 -0.81
C ALA A 101 6.21 15.67 -2.19
N SER A 102 4.95 16.07 -2.19
CA SER A 102 4.22 16.45 -3.38
C SER A 102 5.06 17.48 -4.14
N VAL A 103 5.90 16.99 -5.06
CA VAL A 103 6.42 17.78 -6.17
C VAL A 103 5.22 17.98 -7.07
N THR A 104 4.36 18.90 -6.65
CA THR A 104 3.47 19.61 -7.56
C THR A 104 4.36 20.66 -8.22
N PRO A 105 4.42 20.73 -9.56
CA PRO A 105 5.13 21.80 -10.25
C PRO A 105 4.54 23.18 -9.94
#